data_AF-A0A7C7HWK4-F1
#
_entry.id   AF-A0A7C7HWK4-F1
#
_cell.length_a   1.000
_cell.length_b   1.000
_cell.length_c   1.000
_cell.angle_alpha   90.00
_cell.angle_beta   90.00
_cell.angle_gamma   90.00
#
_symmetry.space_group_name_H-M   'P 1'
#
loop_
_entity.id
_entity.type
_entity.pdbx_description
1 polymer ?
#
loop_
_entity_poly.entity_id
_entity_poly.type
_entity_poly.pdbx_seq_one_letter_code
_entity_poly.pdbx_strand_id
1 'polypeptide(L)' 'MIQYDHHVKIYYKDIDQMGIVYYSRYFEFFEAARTEMLSSIGLDYVKVEENGAMLPVIEA' A
#
# COMPACT_ATOMS: atom_id res chain seq x y z
N MET A 1 18.74 1.18 5.76
CA MET A 1 17.44 0.55 5.46
C MET A 1 16.48 1.66 5.07
N ILE A 2 15.71 1.52 4.00
CA ILE A 2 14.70 2.51 3.61
C ILE A 2 13.50 2.33 4.54
N GLN A 3 12.95 3.43 5.07
CA GLN A 3 11.79 3.42 5.94
C GLN A 3 10.88 4.60 5.58
N TYR A 4 9.57 4.38 5.65
CA TYR A 4 8.56 5.39 5.34
C TYR A 4 7.32 5.15 6.22
N ASP A 5 6.85 6.20 6.90
CA ASP A 5 5.68 6.13 7.78
C ASP A 5 4.43 6.63 7.05
N HIS A 6 3.56 5.71 6.65
CA HIS A 6 2.31 6.04 5.96
C HIS A 6 1.13 6.07 6.92
N HIS A 7 0.50 7.24 7.07
CA HIS A 7 -0.66 7.41 7.94
C HIS A 7 -1.96 7.11 7.18
N VAL A 8 -2.66 6.06 7.60
CA VAL A 8 -3.93 5.64 7.00
C VAL A 8 -5.11 6.11 7.86
N LYS A 9 -6.05 6.83 7.23
CA LYS A 9 -7.34 7.14 7.85
C LYS A 9 -8.30 5.97 7.65
N ILE A 10 -8.82 5.44 8.76
CA ILE A 10 -9.81 4.36 8.73
C ILE A 10 -11.21 4.95 8.55
N TYR A 11 -11.97 4.41 7.60
CA TYR A 11 -13.37 4.75 7.37
C TYR A 11 -14.29 3.65 7.87
N TYR A 12 -15.57 3.99 8.09
CA TYR A 12 -16.59 3.02 8.50
C TYR A 12 -16.69 1.82 7.55
N LYS A 13 -16.46 2.04 6.24
CA LYS A 13 -16.44 0.99 5.22
C LYS A 13 -15.29 -0.03 5.34
N ASP A 14 -14.28 0.27 6.15
CA ASP A 14 -13.10 -0.59 6.32
C ASP A 14 -13.25 -1.52 7.52
N ILE A 15 -14.32 -1.34 8.30
CA ILE A 15 -14.58 -2.01 9.56
C ILE A 15 -15.62 -3.12 9.32
N ASP A 16 -15.43 -4.28 9.96
CA ASP A 16 -16.40 -5.38 9.94
C ASP A 16 -17.38 -5.34 11.13
N GLN A 17 -18.25 -6.35 11.25
CA GLN A 17 -19.23 -6.44 12.32
C GLN A 17 -18.61 -6.56 13.73
N MET A 18 -17.32 -6.91 13.84
CA MET A 18 -16.61 -6.98 15.11
C MET A 18 -16.06 -5.61 15.56
N GLY A 19 -16.23 -4.56 14.74
CA GLY A 19 -15.77 -3.21 15.06
C GLY A 19 -14.28 -2.99 14.88
N ILE A 20 -13.60 -3.91 14.18
CA ILE A 20 -12.18 -3.79 13.82
C ILE A 20 -12.02 -3.68 12.30
N VAL A 21 -10.84 -3.23 11.86
CA VAL A 21 -10.49 -3.24 10.44
C VAL A 21 -10.55 -4.68 9.92
N TYR A 22 -11.33 -4.90 8.85
CA TYR A 22 -11.42 -6.20 8.22
C TYR A 22 -10.04 -6.61 7.66
N TYR A 23 -9.58 -7.83 7.96
CA TYR A 23 -8.20 -8.24 7.72
C TYR A 23 -7.75 -8.07 6.26
N SER A 24 -8.64 -8.24 5.28
CA SER A 24 -8.26 -8.07 3.88
C SER A 24 -7.87 -6.63 3.55
N ARG A 25 -8.42 -5.64 4.27
CA ARG A 25 -8.17 -4.19 4.04
C ARG A 25 -6.71 -3.80 4.23
N TYR A 26 -5.96 -4.61 4.99
CA TYR A 26 -4.54 -4.39 5.19
C TYR A 26 -3.74 -4.53 3.89
N PHE A 27 -4.20 -5.32 2.91
CA PHE A 27 -3.51 -5.42 1.62
C PHE A 27 -3.57 -4.09 0.85
N GLU A 28 -4.73 -3.43 0.82
CA GLU A 28 -4.85 -2.10 0.22
C GLU A 28 -4.00 -1.06 0.97
N PHE A 29 -3.90 -1.17 2.30
CA PHE A 29 -3.08 -0.26 3.11
C PHE A 29 -1.57 -0.47 2.87
N PHE A 30 -1.13 -1.71 2.76
CA PHE A 30 0.26 -2.04 2.43
C PHE A 30 0.63 -1.61 1.02
N GLU A 31 -0.28 -1.76 0.05
CA GLU A 31 -0.08 -1.26 -1.30
C GLU A 31 0.06 0.27 -1.33
N ALA A 32 -0.85 1.00 -0.67
CA ALA A 32 -0.76 2.45 -0.57
C ALA A 32 0.56 2.89 0.07
N ALA A 33 0.95 2.28 1.19
CA ALA A 33 2.21 2.58 1.86
C ALA A 33 3.43 2.28 0.98
N ARG A 34 3.43 1.16 0.23
CA ARG A 34 4.50 0.80 -0.71
C ARG A 34 4.61 1.83 -1.83
N THR A 35 3.50 2.24 -2.43
CA THR A 35 3.48 3.24 -3.50
C THR A 35 4.05 4.57 -3.02
N GLU A 36 3.64 5.04 -1.84
CA GLU A 36 4.15 6.29 -1.26
C GLU A 36 5.63 6.19 -0.86
N MET A 37 6.05 5.05 -0.31
CA MET A 37 7.47 4.79 -0.02
C MET A 37 8.32 4.85 -1.29
N LEU A 38 7.91 4.18 -2.37
CA LEU A 38 8.62 4.18 -3.65
C LEU A 38 8.69 5.60 -4.23
N SER A 39 7.59 6.35 -4.18
CA SER A 39 7.55 7.76 -4.57
C SER A 39 8.53 8.62 -3.76
N SER A 40 8.62 8.40 -2.43
CA SER A 40 9.52 9.15 -1.55
C SER A 40 11.02 9.02 -1.88
N ILE A 41 11.40 7.95 -2.58
CA ILE A 41 12.78 7.69 -3.04
C ILE A 41 12.96 7.93 -4.55
N GLY A 42 11.99 8.56 -5.21
CA GLY A 42 12.04 8.91 -6.62
C GLY A 42 11.65 7.78 -7.59
N LEU A 43 11.10 6.67 -7.09
CA LEU A 43 10.59 5.56 -7.89
C LEU A 43 9.06 5.64 -7.98
N ASP A 44 8.55 6.52 -8.83
CA ASP A 44 7.10 6.58 -9.08
C ASP A 44 6.62 5.28 -9.73
N TYR A 45 5.58 4.66 -9.15
CA TYR A 45 5.05 3.37 -9.59
C TYR A 45 4.62 3.39 -11.07
N VAL A 46 3.98 4.46 -11.54
CA VAL A 46 3.55 4.60 -12.94
C VAL A 46 4.76 4.59 -13.87
N LYS A 47 5.83 5.30 -13.49
CA LYS A 47 7.07 5.32 -14.28
C LYS A 47 7.75 3.95 -14.31
N VAL A 48 7.68 3.19 -13.21
CA VAL A 48 8.23 1.82 -13.18
C VAL A 48 7.51 0.95 -14.20
N GLU A 49 6.18 1.02 -14.27
CA GLU A 49 5.37 0.28 -15.26
C GLU A 49 5.63 0.75 -16.70
N GLU A 50 5.73 2.05 -16.94
CA GLU A 50 6.06 2.62 -18.27
C GLU A 50 7.45 2.17 -18.76
N ASN A 51 8.38 1.90 -17.85
CA ASN A 51 9.70 1.34 -18.17
C ASN A 51 9.69 -0.19 -18.37
N GLY A 52 8.51 -0.82 -18.38
CA GLY A 52 8.33 -2.24 -18.69
C GLY A 52 8.52 -3.19 -17.50
N ALA A 53 8.58 -2.68 -16.27
CA ALA A 53 8.68 -3.49 -15.06
C ALA A 53 7.34 -3.60 -14.33
N MET A 54 7.04 -4.79 -13.81
CA MET A 54 5.85 -5.04 -12.97
C MET A 54 6.27 -5.40 -11.55
N LEU A 55 5.45 -5.02 -10.56
CA LEU A 55 5.69 -5.28 -9.14
C LEU A 55 4.57 -6.14 -8.52
N PRO A 56 4.44 -7.42 -8.92
CA PRO A 56 3.41 -8.30 -8.36
C PRO A 56 3.72 -8.66 -6.90
N VAL A 57 2.66 -8.81 -6.09
CA VAL A 57 2.75 -9.44 -4.78
C VAL A 57 2.96 -10.94 -4.96
N ILE A 58 3.98 -11.50 -4.31
CA ILE A 58 4.34 -12.92 -4.40
C ILE A 58 3.95 -13.74 -3.17
N GLU A 59 3.77 -13.08 -2.02
CA GLU A 59 3.48 -13.70 -0.73
C GLU A 59 2.73 -12.70 0.16
N ALA A 60 1.90 -13.23 1.07
CA ALA A 60 1.05 -12.50 2.00
C ALA A 60 1.20 -13.05 3.42
#